data_AF-A0A7S1FPN0-F1
#
_entry.id   AF-A0A7S1FPN0-F1
#
_cell.length_a   1.000
_cell.length_b   1.000
_cell.length_c   1.000
_cell.angle_alpha   90.00
_cell.angle_beta   90.00
_cell.angle_gamma   90.00
#
_symmetry.space_group_name_H-M   'P 1'
#
loop_
_entity.id
_entity.type
_entity.pdbx_description
1 polymer ?
#
loop_
_entity_poly.entity_id
_entity_poly.type
_entity_poly.pdbx_seq_one_letter_code
_entity_poly.pdbx_strand_id
1 'polypeptide(L)'
;MNKSGKGDDILLVFAALVFCNRVCALSAQLSQNDRRSVLQTILTSSISTSFSSFLVPFHSLAATESPISPLREPSDATDKVYIKVRISRSDGSFYDRSGESSVDPTDDVFSAKIKIELFGKSFPVHVEQFLKFVEANKSIGLEDDPFPNYSTSIFSSYDDAQGILYGGTIPGLSVENFAGSSALRYGNRIIPSKLWLENQRSESTLISGLLPAGMLVHRSLDVMPSFGITVRPTTVRNNKLLASSDEAIVFGQVILDEDGKQFLARVSSLPTYSVDRPMYPGENDLRRGVATNVYNGQRDFMRGFANAIGDIRVTKVYNGKLLRRVEVTEVGR
;
A
#
# COMPACT_ATOMS: atom_id res chain seq x y z
N MET A 1 -12.73 -32.50 43.04
CA MET A 1 -12.21 -33.70 42.36
C MET A 1 -12.02 -33.40 40.89
N ASN A 2 -10.90 -33.90 40.35
CA ASN A 2 -10.45 -34.01 38.96
C ASN A 2 -9.90 -32.78 38.21
N LYS A 3 -8.57 -32.90 38.01
CA LYS A 3 -7.69 -32.28 37.02
C LYS A 3 -8.05 -32.72 35.60
N SER A 4 -7.61 -31.93 34.61
CA SER A 4 -6.91 -32.34 33.37
C SER A 4 -7.45 -31.59 32.15
N GLY A 5 -6.56 -31.00 31.35
CA GLY A 5 -6.90 -30.33 30.09
C GLY A 5 -6.03 -29.12 29.74
N LYS A 6 -4.70 -29.25 29.84
CA LYS A 6 -3.73 -28.25 29.36
C LYS A 6 -2.62 -28.87 28.49
N GLY A 7 -2.83 -30.09 27.99
CA GLY A 7 -1.80 -30.89 27.31
C GLY A 7 -1.83 -30.84 25.77
N ASP A 8 -2.98 -30.56 25.15
CA ASP A 8 -3.15 -30.91 23.74
C ASP A 8 -2.92 -29.74 22.75
N ASP A 9 -3.06 -28.49 23.20
CA ASP A 9 -2.86 -27.31 22.34
C ASP A 9 -1.39 -26.99 22.05
N ILE A 10 -0.47 -27.39 22.94
CA ILE A 10 0.98 -27.15 22.76
C ILE A 10 1.58 -28.19 21.80
N LEU A 11 1.03 -29.40 21.75
CA LEU A 11 1.54 -30.48 20.91
C LEU A 11 1.28 -30.23 19.40
N LEU A 12 0.15 -29.58 19.07
CA LEU A 12 -0.24 -29.31 17.69
C LEU A 12 0.56 -28.16 17.06
N VAL A 13 0.90 -27.14 17.87
CA VAL A 13 1.75 -26.02 17.43
C VAL A 13 3.22 -26.45 17.30
N PHE A 14 3.71 -27.31 18.19
CA PHE A 14 5.07 -27.87 18.06
C PHE A 14 5.18 -28.83 16.87
N ALA A 15 4.16 -29.63 16.56
CA ALA A 15 4.18 -30.51 15.38
C ALA A 15 4.23 -29.71 14.06
N ALA A 16 3.49 -28.60 13.95
CA ALA A 16 3.48 -27.74 12.76
C ALA A 16 4.83 -27.00 12.56
N LEU A 17 5.45 -26.50 13.64
CA LEU A 17 6.75 -25.82 13.59
C LEU A 17 7.91 -26.79 13.31
N VAL A 18 7.86 -28.02 13.83
CA VAL A 18 8.85 -29.07 13.55
C VAL A 18 8.72 -29.59 12.11
N PHE A 19 7.49 -29.67 11.57
CA PHE A 19 7.27 -30.05 10.18
C PHE A 19 7.77 -28.98 9.19
N CYS A 20 7.54 -27.70 9.49
CA CYS A 20 7.99 -26.59 8.64
C CYS A 20 9.54 -26.46 8.64
N ASN A 21 10.19 -26.60 9.80
CA ASN A 21 11.66 -26.57 9.87
C ASN A 21 12.33 -27.80 9.23
N ARG A 22 11.72 -28.98 9.27
CA ARG A 22 12.26 -30.16 8.59
C ARG A 22 12.13 -30.09 7.07
N VAL A 23 11.05 -29.50 6.54
CA VAL A 23 10.88 -29.32 5.09
C VAL A 23 11.84 -28.26 4.53
N CYS A 24 12.06 -27.16 5.26
CA CYS A 24 13.04 -26.14 4.85
C CYS A 24 14.48 -26.67 4.90
N ALA A 25 14.86 -27.45 5.92
CA ALA A 25 16.19 -28.04 6.02
C ALA A 25 16.48 -29.11 4.94
N LEU A 26 15.47 -29.88 4.51
CA LEU A 26 15.64 -30.90 3.47
C LEU A 26 15.80 -30.31 2.06
N SER A 27 15.26 -29.12 1.81
CA SER A 27 15.32 -28.47 0.49
C SER A 27 16.71 -27.93 0.12
N ALA A 28 17.57 -27.72 1.11
CA ALA A 28 18.91 -27.13 0.93
C ALA A 28 19.99 -28.14 0.48
N GLN A 29 19.70 -29.45 0.41
CA GLN A 29 20.72 -30.46 0.08
C GLN A 29 20.35 -31.46 -1.04
N LEU A 30 19.23 -31.29 -1.74
CA LEU A 30 18.78 -32.28 -2.74
C LEU A 30 19.04 -31.87 -4.20
N SER A 31 19.68 -32.80 -4.91
CA SER A 31 19.92 -32.82 -6.37
C SER A 31 18.61 -32.71 -7.16
N GLN A 32 18.68 -32.15 -8.38
CA GLN A 32 17.54 -31.81 -9.24
C GLN A 32 16.57 -32.99 -9.50
N ASN A 33 17.06 -34.23 -9.48
CA ASN A 33 16.25 -35.42 -9.77
C ASN A 33 15.40 -35.89 -8.58
N ASP A 34 15.81 -35.64 -7.33
CA ASP A 34 15.04 -36.04 -6.13
C ASP A 34 13.88 -35.09 -5.82
N ARG A 35 13.87 -33.90 -6.43
CA ARG A 35 12.79 -32.92 -6.25
C ARG A 35 11.48 -33.38 -6.89
N ARG A 36 11.53 -34.20 -7.96
CA ARG A 36 10.33 -34.69 -8.65
C ARG A 36 9.58 -35.78 -7.90
N SER A 37 10.26 -36.60 -7.09
CA SER A 37 9.60 -37.66 -6.30
C SER A 37 8.89 -37.09 -5.07
N VAL A 38 9.47 -36.07 -4.41
CA VAL A 38 8.83 -35.34 -3.30
C VAL A 38 7.56 -34.60 -3.79
N LEU A 39 7.58 -34.10 -5.03
CA LEU A 39 6.43 -33.44 -5.65
C LEU A 39 5.22 -34.37 -5.87
N GLN A 40 5.43 -35.65 -6.19
CA GLN A 40 4.31 -36.60 -6.35
C GLN A 40 3.69 -37.01 -5.00
N THR A 41 4.47 -37.05 -3.93
CA THR A 41 4.00 -37.45 -2.59
C THR A 41 3.17 -36.36 -1.91
N ILE A 42 3.43 -35.08 -2.17
CA ILE A 42 2.68 -33.95 -1.59
C ILE A 42 1.34 -33.73 -2.32
N LEU A 43 1.31 -33.93 -3.64
CA LEU A 43 0.08 -33.77 -4.45
C LEU A 43 -0.98 -34.87 -4.20
N THR A 44 -0.59 -36.02 -3.65
CA THR A 44 -1.49 -37.16 -3.42
C THR A 44 -1.98 -37.29 -1.97
N SER A 45 -1.47 -36.49 -1.03
CA SER A 45 -1.77 -36.63 0.41
C SER A 45 -2.71 -35.56 1.00
N SER A 46 -3.30 -34.68 0.18
CA SER A 46 -4.10 -33.55 0.67
C SER A 46 -5.61 -33.68 0.39
N ILE A 47 -6.26 -34.74 0.88
CA ILE A 47 -7.73 -34.75 1.05
C ILE A 47 -8.06 -35.52 2.33
N SER A 48 -8.18 -34.81 3.46
CA SER A 48 -9.20 -35.02 4.50
C SER A 48 -8.86 -34.14 5.72
N THR A 49 -9.52 -33.00 5.85
CA THR A 49 -9.60 -32.28 7.13
C THR A 49 -11.06 -31.98 7.43
N SER A 50 -11.61 -32.75 8.36
CA SER A 50 -12.92 -32.56 8.97
C SER A 50 -12.90 -31.30 9.83
N PHE A 51 -13.76 -30.33 9.53
CA PHE A 51 -13.96 -29.15 10.38
C PHE A 51 -15.14 -29.39 11.32
N SER A 52 -14.87 -29.52 12.61
CA SER A 52 -15.84 -29.40 13.70
C SER A 52 -16.07 -27.91 14.00
N SER A 53 -17.31 -27.47 13.83
CA SER A 53 -17.77 -26.12 14.12
C SER A 53 -17.85 -25.87 15.63
N PHE A 54 -17.03 -24.95 16.13
CA PHE A 54 -17.19 -24.34 17.46
C PHE A 54 -17.92 -23.00 17.32
N LEU A 55 -19.15 -22.93 17.85
CA LEU A 55 -19.88 -21.68 18.08
C LEU A 55 -19.34 -21.04 19.36
N VAL A 56 -18.77 -19.83 19.25
CA VAL A 56 -18.46 -18.97 20.40
C VAL A 56 -19.53 -17.89 20.49
N PRO A 57 -20.19 -17.67 21.64
CA PRO A 57 -21.16 -16.60 21.80
C PRO A 57 -20.45 -15.24 21.83
N PHE A 58 -20.86 -14.35 20.93
CA PHE A 58 -20.45 -12.95 20.87
C PHE A 58 -21.06 -12.20 22.07
N HIS A 59 -20.23 -11.75 23.01
CA HIS A 59 -20.66 -10.78 24.02
C HIS A 59 -20.53 -9.36 23.44
N SER A 60 -21.68 -8.70 23.27
CA SER A 60 -21.79 -7.27 22.95
C SER A 60 -21.34 -6.45 24.16
N LEU A 61 -20.11 -5.91 24.11
CA LEU A 61 -19.66 -4.88 25.02
C LEU A 61 -20.05 -3.51 24.45
N ALA A 62 -21.01 -2.88 25.12
CA ALA A 62 -21.39 -1.49 24.88
C ALA A 62 -20.17 -0.58 25.08
N ALA A 63 -19.77 0.12 24.03
CA ALA A 63 -18.73 1.13 24.09
C ALA A 63 -19.27 2.36 24.84
N THR A 64 -18.69 2.64 26.01
CA THR A 64 -18.86 3.91 26.69
C THR A 64 -18.20 4.99 25.83
N GLU A 65 -19.02 5.80 25.17
CA GLU A 65 -18.58 6.99 24.44
C GLU A 65 -17.87 7.93 25.41
N SER A 66 -16.54 7.98 25.29
CA SER A 66 -15.75 9.04 25.90
C SER A 66 -15.91 10.30 25.04
N PRO A 67 -15.95 11.50 25.66
CA PRO A 67 -16.18 12.73 24.96
C PRO A 67 -15.09 12.95 23.91
N ILE A 68 -15.51 13.05 22.66
CA ILE A 68 -14.67 13.32 21.49
C ILE A 68 -13.97 14.66 21.74
N SER A 69 -12.67 14.61 22.08
CA SER A 69 -11.82 15.79 22.14
C SER A 69 -11.94 16.55 20.81
N PRO A 70 -12.03 17.89 20.84
CA PRO A 70 -12.15 18.69 19.63
C PRO A 70 -10.99 18.37 18.69
N LEU A 71 -11.34 18.19 17.40
CA LEU A 71 -10.44 17.95 16.27
C LEU A 71 -9.27 18.94 16.35
N ARG A 72 -8.12 18.49 16.87
CA ARG A 72 -6.92 19.33 17.00
C ARG A 72 -6.46 19.65 15.58
N GLU A 73 -6.60 20.92 15.18
CA GLU A 73 -6.05 21.38 13.91
C GLU A 73 -4.55 21.07 13.88
N PRO A 74 -4.04 20.36 12.87
CA PRO A 74 -2.62 20.04 12.74
C PRO A 74 -1.86 21.31 12.35
N SER A 75 -1.62 22.20 13.32
CA SER A 75 -1.13 23.57 13.11
C SER A 75 0.39 23.70 12.95
N ASP A 76 1.10 22.61 12.65
CA ASP A 76 2.56 22.60 12.47
C ASP A 76 2.99 22.41 10.99
N ALA A 77 2.20 22.93 10.05
CA ALA A 77 2.59 23.02 8.65
C ALA A 77 3.78 23.99 8.48
N THR A 78 4.90 23.50 7.95
CA THR A 78 6.08 24.33 7.63
C THR A 78 6.13 24.72 6.16
N ASP A 79 5.70 23.81 5.30
CA ASP A 79 5.85 23.92 3.86
C ASP A 79 4.52 23.62 3.17
N LYS A 80 4.31 24.30 2.05
CA LYS A 80 3.17 24.07 1.17
C LYS A 80 3.70 23.68 -0.19
N VAL A 81 3.09 22.67 -0.79
CA VAL A 81 3.39 22.22 -2.15
C VAL A 81 2.08 22.00 -2.89
N TYR A 82 2.16 21.94 -4.21
CA TYR A 82 1.04 21.55 -5.05
C TYR A 82 1.41 20.43 -6.01
N ILE A 83 0.43 19.60 -6.33
CA ILE A 83 0.51 18.52 -7.31
C ILE A 83 -0.68 18.67 -8.25
N LYS A 84 -0.43 18.95 -9.53
CA LYS A 84 -1.46 18.91 -10.56
C LYS A 84 -1.63 17.47 -11.02
N VAL A 85 -2.83 16.94 -10.87
CA VAL A 85 -3.17 15.57 -11.24
C VAL A 85 -4.17 15.54 -12.38
N ARG A 86 -4.12 14.48 -13.17
CA ARG A 86 -5.16 14.12 -14.13
C ARG A 86 -5.59 12.67 -13.97
N ILE A 87 -6.87 12.41 -14.13
CA ILE A 87 -7.47 11.08 -14.10
C ILE A 87 -7.99 10.77 -15.50
N SER A 88 -7.59 9.63 -16.05
CA SER A 88 -8.01 9.20 -17.39
C SER A 88 -9.51 8.93 -17.49
N ARG A 89 -10.00 8.90 -18.72
CA ARG A 89 -11.40 8.57 -19.05
C ARG A 89 -11.70 7.09 -18.84
N SER A 90 -12.99 6.74 -18.90
CA SER A 90 -13.52 5.54 -19.55
C SER A 90 -12.54 4.41 -19.87
N ASP A 91 -11.98 4.61 -21.05
CA ASP A 91 -11.14 3.75 -21.85
C ASP A 91 -9.66 3.76 -21.43
N GLY A 92 -9.31 4.50 -20.38
CA GLY A 92 -7.94 4.69 -19.93
C GLY A 92 -7.13 5.69 -20.76
N SER A 93 -7.76 6.42 -21.69
CA SER A 93 -7.11 7.44 -22.49
C SER A 93 -7.19 8.82 -21.83
N PHE A 94 -6.30 9.72 -22.29
CA PHE A 94 -6.34 11.15 -21.97
C PHE A 94 -6.74 12.00 -23.18
N TYR A 95 -7.04 11.37 -24.31
CA TYR A 95 -7.31 12.03 -25.57
C TYR A 95 -8.65 11.57 -26.09
N ASP A 96 -9.44 12.51 -26.60
CA ASP A 96 -10.66 12.16 -27.28
C ASP A 96 -10.32 11.60 -28.67
N ARG A 97 -10.44 10.27 -28.81
CA ARG A 97 -10.14 9.59 -30.09
C ARG A 97 -11.22 9.80 -31.14
N SER A 98 -12.46 10.08 -30.71
CA SER A 98 -13.62 10.20 -31.59
C SER A 98 -13.81 11.60 -32.16
N GLY A 99 -13.25 12.65 -31.54
CA GLY A 99 -13.54 14.05 -31.92
C GLY A 99 -15.00 14.48 -31.70
N GLU A 100 -15.89 13.53 -31.42
CA GLU A 100 -17.17 13.74 -30.77
C GLU A 100 -16.93 13.86 -29.28
N SER A 101 -17.02 15.08 -28.75
CA SER A 101 -17.11 15.35 -27.32
C SER A 101 -18.03 14.32 -26.69
N SER A 102 -17.55 13.59 -25.68
CA SER A 102 -18.31 12.56 -24.97
C SER A 102 -19.74 13.04 -24.72
N VAL A 103 -20.74 12.28 -25.16
CA VAL A 103 -22.15 12.56 -24.84
C VAL A 103 -22.38 12.55 -23.32
N ASP A 104 -21.49 11.89 -22.56
CA ASP A 104 -21.48 11.87 -21.10
C ASP A 104 -20.35 12.76 -20.53
N PRO A 105 -20.66 13.94 -19.97
CA PRO A 105 -19.68 14.84 -19.35
C PRO A 105 -19.00 14.24 -18.11
N THR A 106 -19.50 13.11 -17.58
CA THR A 106 -18.86 12.40 -16.47
C THR A 106 -17.68 11.52 -16.91
N ASP A 107 -17.50 11.33 -18.21
CA ASP A 107 -16.41 10.53 -18.79
C ASP A 107 -15.21 11.37 -19.25
N ASP A 108 -15.22 12.68 -18.98
CA ASP A 108 -14.12 13.58 -19.35
C ASP A 108 -12.89 13.40 -18.45
N VAL A 109 -11.73 13.82 -18.98
CA VAL A 109 -10.46 13.82 -18.24
C VAL A 109 -10.57 14.80 -17.08
N PHE A 110 -10.59 14.27 -15.86
CA PHE A 110 -10.61 15.10 -14.66
C PHE A 110 -9.19 15.65 -14.40
N SER A 111 -9.09 16.94 -14.11
CA SER A 111 -7.83 17.59 -13.73
C SER A 111 -8.04 18.44 -12.48
N ALA A 112 -7.11 18.37 -11.53
CA ALA A 112 -7.18 19.14 -10.29
C ALA A 112 -5.80 19.57 -9.80
N LYS A 113 -5.72 20.72 -9.10
CA LYS A 113 -4.50 21.18 -8.44
C LYS A 113 -4.59 20.94 -6.94
N ILE A 114 -4.08 19.80 -6.50
CA ILE A 114 -4.07 19.42 -5.08
C ILE A 114 -3.01 20.24 -4.35
N LYS A 115 -3.39 20.93 -3.28
CA LYS A 115 -2.44 21.60 -2.38
C LYS A 115 -2.20 20.75 -1.15
N ILE A 116 -0.95 20.68 -0.70
CA ILE A 116 -0.51 19.83 0.39
C ILE A 116 0.29 20.68 1.39
N GLU A 117 -0.03 20.53 2.66
CA GLU A 117 0.72 21.04 3.80
C GLU A 117 1.59 19.94 4.38
N LEU A 118 2.87 20.25 4.62
CA LEU A 118 3.87 19.32 5.13
C LEU A 118 4.25 19.67 6.56
N PHE A 119 4.35 18.67 7.42
CA PHE A 119 4.59 18.84 8.86
C PHE A 119 6.09 18.84 9.21
N GLY A 120 6.88 19.74 8.63
CA GLY A 120 8.35 19.69 8.72
C GLY A 120 8.94 19.93 10.11
N LYS A 121 8.20 20.54 11.05
CA LYS A 121 8.62 20.61 12.45
C LYS A 121 8.61 19.23 13.12
N SER A 122 7.59 18.44 12.84
CA SER A 122 7.37 17.12 13.43
C SER A 122 8.10 16.01 12.66
N PHE A 123 8.24 16.17 11.34
CA PHE A 123 8.82 15.18 10.43
C PHE A 123 9.83 15.81 9.45
N PRO A 124 10.91 16.44 9.95
CA PRO A 124 11.86 17.14 9.10
C PRO A 124 12.52 16.24 8.06
N VAL A 125 12.84 14.97 8.41
CA VAL A 125 13.53 14.05 7.49
C VAL A 125 12.60 13.65 6.34
N HIS A 126 11.34 13.33 6.62
CA HIS A 126 10.35 12.99 5.59
C HIS A 126 10.07 14.18 4.68
N VAL A 127 9.86 15.37 5.26
CA VAL A 127 9.60 16.58 4.48
C VAL A 127 10.80 16.95 3.61
N GLU A 128 12.02 16.87 4.14
CA GLU A 128 13.25 17.08 3.36
C GLU A 128 13.37 16.09 2.20
N GLN A 129 13.13 14.79 2.42
CA GLN A 129 13.20 13.81 1.33
C GLN A 129 12.09 14.02 0.31
N PHE A 130 10.85 14.28 0.75
CA PHE A 130 9.72 14.54 -0.14
C PHE A 130 9.99 15.75 -1.03
N LEU A 131 10.49 16.85 -0.47
CA LEU A 131 10.80 18.08 -1.22
C LEU A 131 11.89 17.88 -2.27
N LYS A 132 12.84 16.95 -2.09
CA LYS A 132 13.85 16.64 -3.13
C LYS A 132 13.22 16.20 -4.44
N PHE A 133 12.14 15.42 -4.38
CA PHE A 133 11.43 14.94 -5.58
C PHE A 133 10.41 15.95 -6.11
N VAL A 134 10.04 16.97 -5.33
CA VAL A 134 9.24 18.14 -5.76
C VAL A 134 10.11 19.12 -6.54
N GLU A 135 11.30 19.45 -6.03
CA GLU A 135 12.16 20.53 -6.55
C GLU A 135 13.24 20.07 -7.55
N ALA A 136 13.29 18.78 -7.90
CA ALA A 136 14.34 18.14 -8.70
C ALA A 136 14.68 18.83 -10.04
N ASN A 137 13.76 19.62 -10.61
CA ASN A 137 13.95 20.31 -11.89
C ASN A 137 14.68 21.66 -11.79
N LYS A 138 15.00 22.16 -10.59
CA LYS A 138 15.66 23.49 -10.44
C LYS A 138 17.18 23.44 -10.41
N SER A 139 17.77 22.25 -10.28
CA SER A 139 19.21 22.09 -10.15
C SER A 139 19.78 21.24 -11.28
N ILE A 140 20.54 21.92 -12.15
CA ILE A 140 21.56 21.41 -13.07
C ILE A 140 21.08 21.25 -14.52
N GLY A 141 21.54 22.18 -15.36
CA GLY A 141 21.40 22.20 -16.82
C GLY A 141 22.19 21.10 -17.54
N LEU A 142 21.95 19.85 -17.17
CA LEU A 142 22.30 18.69 -17.98
C LEU A 142 21.02 18.28 -18.71
N GLU A 143 20.88 18.72 -19.96
CA GLU A 143 19.69 18.48 -20.80
C GLU A 143 19.43 16.99 -21.07
N ASP A 144 20.38 16.10 -20.75
CA ASP A 144 20.35 14.70 -21.17
C ASP A 144 19.81 13.68 -20.13
N ASP A 145 19.70 14.02 -18.83
CA ASP A 145 19.11 13.09 -17.83
C ASP A 145 18.53 13.85 -16.59
N PRO A 146 17.22 14.18 -16.58
CA PRO A 146 16.62 14.91 -15.47
C PRO A 146 16.63 14.06 -14.18
N PHE A 147 16.80 14.69 -13.02
CA PHE A 147 16.64 13.97 -11.74
C PHE A 147 15.20 13.43 -11.58
N PRO A 148 15.00 12.31 -10.88
CA PRO A 148 13.67 11.76 -10.65
C PRO A 148 12.77 12.80 -9.96
N ASN A 149 11.61 13.05 -10.54
CA ASN A 149 10.69 14.11 -10.11
C ASN A 149 9.26 13.58 -10.01
N TYR A 150 8.48 14.11 -9.07
CA TYR A 150 7.07 13.78 -8.95
C TYR A 150 6.21 14.23 -10.13
N SER A 151 6.66 15.18 -10.97
CA SER A 151 5.98 15.62 -12.20
C SER A 151 5.74 14.50 -13.20
N THR A 152 6.55 13.43 -13.16
CA THR A 152 6.37 12.24 -14.00
C THR A 152 5.79 11.05 -13.23
N SER A 153 5.42 11.25 -11.97
CA SER A 153 4.94 10.16 -11.11
C SER A 153 3.48 9.79 -11.38
N ILE A 154 3.12 8.58 -10.98
CA ILE A 154 1.77 8.05 -11.11
C ILE A 154 1.23 7.58 -9.75
N PHE A 155 -0.10 7.54 -9.63
CA PHE A 155 -0.75 6.79 -8.57
C PHE A 155 -0.96 5.36 -9.04
N SER A 156 -0.28 4.43 -8.37
CA SER A 156 -0.13 3.05 -8.82
C SER A 156 -1.25 2.15 -8.34
N SER A 157 -1.76 2.38 -7.13
CA SER A 157 -2.73 1.49 -6.50
C SER A 157 -3.62 2.20 -5.50
N TYR A 158 -4.82 1.65 -5.31
CA TYR A 158 -5.72 2.05 -4.25
C TYR A 158 -6.02 0.84 -3.38
N ASP A 159 -5.73 0.99 -2.09
CA ASP A 159 -6.09 0.04 -1.06
C ASP A 159 -7.44 0.42 -0.50
N ASP A 160 -8.47 -0.32 -0.89
CA ASP A 160 -9.85 -0.09 -0.49
C ASP A 160 -10.13 -0.50 0.97
N ALA A 161 -9.33 -1.42 1.52
CA ALA A 161 -9.45 -1.86 2.91
C ALA A 161 -8.93 -0.77 3.85
N GLN A 162 -7.78 -0.18 3.51
CA GLN A 162 -7.16 0.89 4.29
C GLN A 162 -7.69 2.29 3.91
N GLY A 163 -8.32 2.41 2.74
CA GLY A 163 -8.72 3.70 2.16
C GLY A 163 -7.52 4.57 1.80
N ILE A 164 -6.43 3.98 1.28
CA ILE A 164 -5.18 4.69 0.94
C ILE A 164 -4.94 4.65 -0.56
N LEU A 165 -4.77 5.83 -1.15
CA LEU A 165 -4.32 6.01 -2.52
C LEU A 165 -2.79 6.12 -2.55
N TYR A 166 -2.11 5.13 -3.12
CA TYR A 166 -0.65 5.13 -3.23
C TYR A 166 -0.18 5.81 -4.52
N GLY A 167 0.68 6.82 -4.36
CA GLY A 167 1.32 7.59 -5.42
C GLY A 167 2.81 7.80 -5.20
N GLY A 168 3.42 8.67 -6.00
CA GLY A 168 4.86 8.90 -5.97
C GLY A 168 5.69 7.81 -6.66
N THR A 169 5.05 6.90 -7.41
CA THR A 169 5.78 5.94 -8.25
C THR A 169 6.36 6.68 -9.44
N ILE A 170 7.68 6.87 -9.46
CA ILE A 170 8.40 7.54 -10.54
C ILE A 170 8.86 6.48 -11.56
N PRO A 171 8.40 6.52 -12.82
CA PRO A 171 8.82 5.58 -13.85
C PRO A 171 10.34 5.60 -14.04
N GLY A 172 10.96 4.42 -14.10
CA GLY A 172 12.41 4.29 -14.27
C GLY A 172 13.22 4.39 -12.96
N LEU A 173 12.58 4.73 -11.84
CA LEU A 173 13.19 4.67 -10.51
C LEU A 173 13.02 3.27 -9.91
N SER A 174 14.11 2.62 -9.54
CA SER A 174 14.09 1.29 -8.93
C SER A 174 15.12 1.15 -7.82
N VAL A 175 14.79 0.38 -6.79
CA VAL A 175 15.76 -0.01 -5.75
C VAL A 175 16.67 -1.11 -6.29
N GLU A 176 17.98 -0.93 -6.18
CA GLU A 176 18.99 -1.93 -6.53
C GLU A 176 20.05 -2.06 -5.44
N ASN A 177 20.69 -3.22 -5.39
CA ASN A 177 21.83 -3.44 -4.50
C ASN A 177 23.12 -3.08 -5.22
N PHE A 178 23.83 -2.07 -4.74
CA PHE A 178 25.13 -1.64 -5.26
C PHE A 178 26.19 -1.75 -4.17
N ALA A 179 27.28 -2.50 -4.43
CA ALA A 179 28.38 -2.70 -3.48
C ALA A 179 27.93 -3.18 -2.07
N GLY A 180 26.86 -3.97 -2.00
CA GLY A 180 26.33 -4.52 -0.74
C GLY A 180 25.40 -3.58 0.03
N SER A 181 25.10 -2.39 -0.48
CA SER A 181 24.10 -1.47 0.09
C SER A 181 22.93 -1.23 -0.88
N SER A 182 21.77 -0.85 -0.34
CA SER A 182 20.63 -0.42 -1.14
C SER A 182 20.93 0.96 -1.75
N ALA A 183 20.57 1.13 -3.02
CA ALA A 183 20.67 2.38 -3.75
C ALA A 183 19.47 2.50 -4.71
N LEU A 184 19.17 3.72 -5.14
CA LEU A 184 18.13 3.97 -6.14
C LEU A 184 18.80 4.13 -7.50
N ARG A 185 18.41 3.31 -8.48
CA ARG A 185 18.78 3.52 -9.88
C ARG A 185 17.70 4.32 -10.59
N TYR A 186 18.12 5.36 -11.31
CA TYR A 186 17.27 6.11 -12.24
C TYR A 186 18.04 6.29 -13.54
N GLY A 187 17.54 5.72 -14.64
CA GLY A 187 18.30 5.67 -15.90
C GLY A 187 19.66 5.00 -15.70
N ASN A 188 20.73 5.69 -16.08
CA ASN A 188 22.11 5.21 -15.91
C ASN A 188 22.77 5.67 -14.60
N ARG A 189 22.00 6.30 -13.72
CA ARG A 189 22.51 6.92 -12.50
C ARG A 189 22.15 6.12 -11.26
N ILE A 190 23.10 6.07 -10.33
CA ILE A 190 22.90 5.55 -8.98
C ILE A 190 22.78 6.73 -8.02
N ILE A 191 21.71 6.73 -7.25
CA ILE A 191 21.36 7.74 -6.25
C ILE A 191 21.37 7.03 -4.88
N PRO A 192 22.02 7.58 -3.84
CA PRO A 192 22.01 6.96 -2.52
C PRO A 192 20.58 6.81 -1.98
N SER A 193 20.21 5.60 -1.53
CA SER A 193 18.92 5.38 -0.88
C SER A 193 19.03 5.71 0.61
N LYS A 194 18.42 6.82 1.05
CA LYS A 194 18.34 7.18 2.47
C LYS A 194 17.01 6.68 3.01
N LEU A 195 17.02 5.98 4.15
CA LEU A 195 15.80 5.60 4.87
C LEU A 195 15.16 6.84 5.51
N TRP A 196 13.83 6.90 5.47
CA TRP A 196 13.03 8.02 5.96
C TRP A 196 12.71 7.76 7.43
N LEU A 197 13.70 7.88 8.31
CA LEU A 197 13.54 7.62 9.74
C LEU A 197 13.57 8.91 10.52
N GLU A 198 12.50 9.19 11.26
CA GLU A 198 12.47 10.29 12.21
C GLU A 198 13.02 9.87 13.57
N ASN A 199 13.77 10.78 14.20
CA ASN A 199 14.16 10.64 15.59
C ASN A 199 13.00 11.12 16.48
N GLN A 200 12.17 10.20 16.96
CA GLN A 200 11.07 10.50 17.89
C GLN A 200 11.62 10.90 19.27
N ARG A 201 12.10 12.15 19.41
CA ARG A 201 12.68 12.66 20.66
C ARG A 201 11.73 13.49 21.51
N SER A 202 10.55 13.86 21.01
CA SER A 202 9.60 14.67 21.76
C SER A 202 8.17 14.15 21.62
N GLU A 203 7.52 13.88 22.76
CA GLU A 203 6.11 13.47 22.82
C GLU A 203 5.15 14.59 22.37
N SER A 204 5.61 15.85 22.39
CA SER A 204 4.81 17.02 22.02
C SER A 204 4.45 17.11 20.54
N THR A 205 5.20 16.41 19.67
CA THR A 205 5.02 16.36 18.22
C THR A 205 4.22 15.13 17.74
N LEU A 206 3.66 14.35 18.67
CA LEU A 206 2.87 13.16 18.33
C LEU A 206 1.43 13.53 17.96
N ILE A 207 1.09 13.29 16.71
CA ILE A 207 -0.27 13.27 16.18
C ILE A 207 -0.92 11.94 16.59
N SER A 208 -2.02 12.03 17.33
CA SER A 208 -2.85 10.89 17.69
C SER A 208 -4.32 11.29 17.68
N GLY A 209 -5.20 10.35 17.32
CA GLY A 209 -6.64 10.56 17.24
C GLY A 209 -7.22 10.18 15.89
N LEU A 210 -8.49 10.49 15.71
CA LEU A 210 -9.18 10.35 14.43
C LEU A 210 -8.84 11.56 13.56
N LEU A 211 -8.16 11.33 12.44
CA LEU A 211 -7.81 12.34 11.45
C LEU A 211 -8.79 12.29 10.26
N PRO A 212 -9.04 13.44 9.60
CA PRO A 212 -9.89 13.48 8.42
C PRO A 212 -9.21 12.79 7.22
N ALA A 213 -9.95 12.66 6.12
CA ALA A 213 -9.37 12.26 4.84
C ALA A 213 -8.33 13.31 4.36
N GLY A 214 -7.42 12.88 3.50
CA GLY A 214 -6.37 13.70 2.91
C GLY A 214 -5.05 13.65 3.65
N MET A 215 -4.83 12.74 4.61
CA MET A 215 -3.54 12.62 5.29
C MET A 215 -2.49 12.02 4.36
N LEU A 216 -1.31 12.63 4.35
CA LEU A 216 -0.16 12.14 3.59
C LEU A 216 0.64 11.18 4.46
N VAL A 217 0.84 9.96 3.96
CA VAL A 217 1.51 8.88 4.68
C VAL A 217 2.68 8.29 3.90
N HIS A 218 3.71 7.83 4.59
CA HIS A 218 4.85 7.12 4.00
C HIS A 218 5.05 5.79 4.73
N ARG A 219 5.41 4.74 4.01
CA ARG A 219 5.60 3.41 4.62
C ARG A 219 6.94 3.37 5.36
N SER A 220 6.91 2.94 6.61
CA SER A 220 8.11 2.72 7.40
C SER A 220 9.05 1.76 6.69
N LEU A 221 10.34 2.08 6.70
CA LEU A 221 11.41 1.33 6.04
C LEU A 221 11.35 1.32 4.50
N ASP A 222 10.41 2.03 3.87
CA ASP A 222 10.44 2.23 2.43
C ASP A 222 11.54 3.25 2.09
N VAL A 223 12.33 2.95 1.06
CA VAL A 223 13.36 3.85 0.54
C VAL A 223 12.87 4.60 -0.69
N MET A 224 11.77 4.14 -1.29
CA MET A 224 11.17 4.77 -2.45
C MET A 224 10.44 6.06 -2.04
N PRO A 225 10.34 7.04 -2.96
CA PRO A 225 9.56 8.25 -2.74
C PRO A 225 8.05 8.02 -2.85
N SER A 226 7.58 6.77 -2.73
CA SER A 226 6.17 6.41 -2.69
C SER A 226 5.50 6.99 -1.46
N PHE A 227 4.32 7.57 -1.63
CA PHE A 227 3.51 8.08 -0.53
C PHE A 227 2.05 7.65 -0.70
N GLY A 228 1.31 7.57 0.39
CA GLY A 228 -0.13 7.36 0.40
C GLY A 228 -0.88 8.65 0.70
N ILE A 229 -2.08 8.80 0.15
CA ILE A 229 -3.07 9.80 0.57
C ILE A 229 -4.27 9.04 1.11
N THR A 230 -4.68 9.34 2.34
CA THR A 230 -5.89 8.74 2.91
C THR A 230 -7.12 9.34 2.23
N VAL A 231 -8.04 8.51 1.76
CA VAL A 231 -9.28 8.94 1.10
C VAL A 231 -10.46 8.92 2.08
N ARG A 232 -10.31 8.24 3.22
CA ARG A 232 -11.29 8.15 4.30
C ARG A 232 -10.68 8.66 5.62
N PRO A 233 -11.51 9.10 6.58
CA PRO A 233 -11.05 9.37 7.94
C PRO A 233 -10.38 8.13 8.53
N THR A 234 -9.31 8.34 9.30
CA THR A 234 -8.48 7.26 9.79
C THR A 234 -7.93 7.52 11.18
N THR A 235 -7.67 6.46 11.93
CA THR A 235 -7.14 6.58 13.29
C THR A 235 -5.64 6.47 13.28
N VAL A 236 -5.00 7.48 13.87
CA VAL A 236 -3.55 7.58 14.00
C VAL A 236 -3.18 7.49 15.47
N ARG A 237 -2.10 6.78 15.77
CA ARG A 237 -1.53 6.70 17.11
C ARG A 237 -0.02 6.86 17.01
N ASN A 238 0.52 7.82 17.76
CA ASN A 238 1.96 8.13 17.75
C ASN A 238 2.50 8.31 16.32
N ASN A 239 1.80 9.10 15.50
CA ASN A 239 2.10 9.35 14.09
C ASN A 239 1.94 8.15 13.14
N LYS A 240 1.61 6.97 13.66
CA LYS A 240 1.43 5.76 12.87
C LYS A 240 -0.04 5.52 12.56
N LEU A 241 -0.30 5.17 11.31
CA LEU A 241 -1.62 4.78 10.85
C LEU A 241 -1.98 3.38 11.41
N LEU A 242 -3.03 3.29 12.24
CA LEU A 242 -3.43 2.02 12.85
C LEU A 242 -4.12 1.06 11.88
N ALA A 243 -4.77 1.61 10.85
CA ALA A 243 -5.48 0.82 9.85
C ALA A 243 -4.53 0.13 8.85
N SER A 244 -3.25 0.52 8.82
CA SER A 244 -2.29 -0.01 7.87
C SER A 244 -1.58 -1.25 8.40
N SER A 245 -1.54 -2.30 7.58
CA SER A 245 -0.75 -3.52 7.85
C SER A 245 0.73 -3.20 7.94
N ASP A 246 1.17 -2.26 7.09
CA ASP A 246 2.54 -1.75 7.08
C ASP A 246 2.55 -0.50 7.96
N GLU A 247 3.47 -0.39 8.91
CA GLU A 247 3.56 0.82 9.73
C GLU A 247 3.73 2.05 8.82
N ALA A 248 2.73 2.94 8.73
CA ALA A 248 2.79 4.12 7.88
C ALA A 248 2.82 5.39 8.74
N ILE A 249 3.75 6.30 8.44
CA ILE A 249 3.97 7.54 9.18
C ILE A 249 3.23 8.67 8.47
N VAL A 250 2.41 9.42 9.21
CA VAL A 250 1.74 10.63 8.70
C VAL A 250 2.72 11.79 8.76
N PHE A 251 2.96 12.49 7.65
CA PHE A 251 3.92 13.60 7.57
C PHE A 251 3.39 14.86 6.85
N GLY A 252 2.12 14.85 6.46
CA GLY A 252 1.46 16.01 5.87
C GLY A 252 -0.03 15.79 5.68
N GLN A 253 -0.69 16.76 5.06
CA GLN A 253 -2.12 16.72 4.73
C GLN A 253 -2.43 17.46 3.44
N VAL A 254 -3.45 17.01 2.72
CA VAL A 254 -4.09 17.72 1.61
C VAL A 254 -4.96 18.83 2.19
N ILE A 255 -4.81 20.04 1.65
CA ILE A 255 -5.72 21.14 1.94
C ILE A 255 -7.06 20.82 1.27
N LEU A 256 -8.13 20.77 2.05
CA LEU A 256 -9.48 20.45 1.58
C LEU A 256 -10.18 21.67 0.97
N ASP A 257 -9.53 22.28 -0.02
CA ASP A 257 -10.17 23.26 -0.92
C ASP A 257 -11.11 22.55 -1.91
N GLU A 258 -11.66 23.30 -2.86
CA GLU A 258 -12.60 22.74 -3.85
C GLU A 258 -11.95 21.62 -4.67
N ASP A 259 -10.76 21.87 -5.23
CA ASP A 259 -9.97 20.89 -5.98
C ASP A 259 -9.63 19.65 -5.14
N GLY A 260 -9.15 19.84 -3.90
CA GLY A 260 -8.80 18.74 -3.00
C GLY A 260 -10.00 17.85 -2.67
N LYS A 261 -11.17 18.46 -2.39
CA LYS A 261 -12.42 17.73 -2.12
C LYS A 261 -12.91 16.98 -3.35
N GLN A 262 -12.93 17.63 -4.51
CA GLN A 262 -13.33 17.00 -5.77
C GLN A 262 -12.40 15.84 -6.14
N PHE A 263 -11.09 16.00 -5.95
CA PHE A 263 -10.13 14.94 -6.18
C PHE A 263 -10.38 13.72 -5.29
N LEU A 264 -10.51 13.90 -3.97
CA LEU A 264 -10.74 12.79 -3.05
C LEU A 264 -12.08 12.08 -3.34
N ALA A 265 -13.13 12.85 -3.63
CA ALA A 265 -14.42 12.30 -4.05
C ALA A 265 -14.29 11.48 -5.35
N ARG A 266 -13.61 12.04 -6.36
CA ARG A 266 -13.42 11.38 -7.65
C ARG A 266 -12.63 10.09 -7.51
N VAL A 267 -11.51 10.11 -6.77
CA VAL A 267 -10.69 8.92 -6.51
C VAL A 267 -11.50 7.84 -5.80
N SER A 268 -12.30 8.19 -4.79
CA SER A 268 -13.13 7.21 -4.07
C SER A 268 -14.14 6.49 -4.98
N SER A 269 -14.57 7.16 -6.06
CA SER A 269 -15.53 6.64 -7.04
C SER A 269 -14.88 5.87 -8.18
N LEU A 270 -13.55 5.82 -8.27
CA LEU A 270 -12.89 5.19 -9.40
C LEU A 270 -13.14 3.68 -9.42
N PRO A 271 -13.48 3.10 -10.58
CA PRO A 271 -13.52 1.67 -10.73
C PRO A 271 -12.10 1.13 -10.52
N THR A 272 -12.00 0.17 -9.62
CA THR A 272 -10.75 -0.42 -9.20
C THR A 272 -10.72 -1.87 -9.66
N TYR A 273 -9.76 -2.26 -10.49
CA TYR A 273 -9.65 -3.64 -10.96
C TYR A 273 -8.95 -4.46 -9.89
N SER A 274 -9.65 -5.38 -9.23
CA SER A 274 -8.98 -6.31 -8.32
C SER A 274 -8.39 -7.48 -9.09
N VAL A 275 -7.22 -7.96 -8.64
CA VAL A 275 -6.72 -9.29 -8.99
C VAL A 275 -7.38 -10.37 -8.11
N ASP A 276 -8.20 -9.97 -7.14
CA ASP A 276 -9.09 -10.88 -6.42
C ASP A 276 -10.25 -11.31 -7.32
N ARG A 277 -10.84 -12.45 -6.99
CA ARG A 277 -12.01 -12.97 -7.69
C ARG A 277 -13.12 -11.90 -7.74
N PRO A 278 -13.69 -11.58 -8.93
CA PRO A 278 -14.79 -10.62 -9.06
C PRO A 278 -15.95 -10.98 -8.13
N MET A 279 -16.40 -10.01 -7.32
CA MET A 279 -17.61 -10.16 -6.52
C MET A 279 -18.76 -9.45 -7.23
N TYR A 280 -19.74 -10.21 -7.72
CA TYR A 280 -20.96 -9.64 -8.29
C TYR A 280 -21.95 -9.27 -7.17
N PRO A 281 -22.56 -8.08 -7.19
CA PRO A 281 -23.54 -7.68 -6.19
C PRO A 281 -24.80 -8.54 -6.31
N GLY A 282 -25.22 -9.18 -5.20
CA GLY A 282 -26.44 -9.99 -5.11
C GLY A 282 -26.27 -11.46 -4.69
N GLU A 283 -25.04 -11.96 -4.52
CA GLU A 283 -24.79 -13.38 -4.24
C GLU A 283 -24.18 -13.63 -2.86
N ASN A 284 -25.04 -13.67 -1.85
CA ASN A 284 -24.72 -13.96 -0.44
C ASN A 284 -24.73 -15.46 -0.13
N ASP A 285 -23.76 -16.23 -0.65
CA ASP A 285 -23.75 -17.69 -0.44
C ASP A 285 -22.48 -18.19 0.29
N LEU A 286 -22.67 -18.95 1.39
CA LEU A 286 -21.61 -19.48 2.27
C LEU A 286 -20.52 -20.27 1.51
N ARG A 287 -20.89 -20.95 0.42
CA ARG A 287 -19.96 -21.69 -0.46
C ARG A 287 -18.97 -20.77 -1.19
N ARG A 288 -19.29 -19.48 -1.36
CA ARG A 288 -18.38 -18.49 -1.97
C ARG A 288 -17.29 -18.00 -1.04
N GLY A 289 -17.56 -17.84 0.25
CA GLY A 289 -16.52 -17.47 1.22
C GLY A 289 -15.38 -18.50 1.20
N VAL A 290 -15.73 -19.78 1.13
CA VAL A 290 -14.77 -20.88 0.99
C VAL A 290 -14.04 -20.80 -0.36
N ALA A 291 -14.77 -20.62 -1.47
CA ALA A 291 -14.13 -20.55 -2.80
C ALA A 291 -13.20 -19.34 -2.97
N THR A 292 -13.55 -18.18 -2.42
CA THR A 292 -12.70 -16.98 -2.42
C THR A 292 -11.46 -17.20 -1.55
N ASN A 293 -11.62 -17.80 -0.36
CA ASN A 293 -10.49 -18.13 0.51
C ASN A 293 -9.55 -19.16 -0.14
N VAL A 294 -10.08 -20.17 -0.83
CA VAL A 294 -9.29 -21.16 -1.56
C VAL A 294 -8.56 -20.50 -2.73
N TYR A 295 -9.23 -19.67 -3.52
CA TYR A 295 -8.62 -18.96 -4.65
C TYR A 295 -7.49 -18.02 -4.18
N ASN A 296 -7.77 -17.21 -3.15
CA ASN A 296 -6.77 -16.28 -2.59
C ASN A 296 -5.60 -17.07 -2.00
N GLY A 297 -5.86 -18.16 -1.26
CA GLY A 297 -4.81 -19.02 -0.72
C GLY A 297 -3.94 -19.68 -1.81
N GLN A 298 -4.54 -20.19 -2.88
CA GLN A 298 -3.81 -20.74 -4.03
C GLN A 298 -2.99 -19.66 -4.73
N ARG A 299 -3.57 -18.48 -4.93
CA ARG A 299 -2.86 -17.35 -5.52
C ARG A 299 -1.66 -16.94 -4.69
N ASP A 300 -1.82 -16.78 -3.38
CA ASP A 300 -0.77 -16.33 -2.49
C ASP A 300 0.34 -17.40 -2.38
N PHE A 301 -0.01 -18.68 -2.38
CA PHE A 301 0.95 -19.78 -2.50
C PHE A 301 1.74 -19.71 -3.81
N MET A 302 1.06 -19.58 -4.95
CA MET A 302 1.72 -19.49 -6.27
C MET A 302 2.60 -18.25 -6.36
N ARG A 303 2.18 -17.14 -5.76
CA ARG A 303 2.99 -15.92 -5.66
C ARG A 303 4.24 -16.12 -4.80
N GLY A 304 4.08 -16.70 -3.61
CA GLY A 304 5.18 -17.02 -2.72
C GLY A 304 6.21 -17.95 -3.38
N PHE A 305 5.73 -18.96 -4.11
CA PHE A 305 6.57 -19.89 -4.86
C PHE A 305 7.32 -19.21 -6.02
N ALA A 306 6.62 -18.41 -6.83
CA ALA A 306 7.24 -17.68 -7.93
C ALA A 306 8.30 -16.67 -7.44
N ASN A 307 8.02 -15.98 -6.34
CA ASN A 307 8.99 -15.12 -5.66
C ASN A 307 10.21 -15.92 -5.19
N ALA A 308 10.01 -17.11 -4.61
CA ALA A 308 11.10 -17.98 -4.14
C ALA A 308 11.98 -18.51 -5.29
N ILE A 309 11.44 -18.66 -6.49
CA ILE A 309 12.18 -19.06 -7.70
C ILE A 309 12.89 -17.85 -8.37
N GLY A 310 12.63 -16.64 -7.89
CA GLY A 310 13.23 -15.42 -8.42
C GLY A 310 12.47 -14.82 -9.61
N ASP A 311 11.19 -15.16 -9.81
CA ASP A 311 10.36 -14.47 -10.80
C ASP A 311 9.97 -13.08 -10.29
N ILE A 312 10.81 -12.10 -10.60
CA ILE A 312 10.64 -10.68 -10.26
C ILE A 312 9.43 -10.01 -10.93
N ARG A 313 8.68 -10.70 -11.79
CA ARG A 313 7.43 -10.18 -12.35
C ARG A 313 6.28 -10.31 -11.36
N VAL A 314 6.37 -11.28 -10.45
CA VAL A 314 5.34 -11.52 -9.43
C VAL A 314 5.40 -10.49 -8.31
N THR A 315 6.60 -9.99 -7.98
CA THR A 315 6.79 -8.88 -7.02
C THR A 315 6.27 -7.53 -7.52
N LYS A 316 6.08 -7.37 -8.84
CA LYS A 316 5.51 -6.17 -9.45
C LYS A 316 3.98 -6.16 -9.47
N VAL A 317 3.34 -7.22 -8.99
CA VAL A 317 1.88 -7.25 -8.89
C VAL A 317 1.49 -6.44 -7.66
N TYR A 318 0.98 -5.23 -7.90
CA TYR A 318 0.56 -4.29 -6.86
C TYR A 318 -0.41 -4.96 -5.87
N ASN A 319 -0.11 -4.87 -4.57
CA ASN A 319 -1.09 -5.16 -3.53
C ASN A 319 -2.17 -4.07 -3.59
N GLY A 320 -3.43 -4.48 -3.64
CA GLY A 320 -4.58 -3.61 -3.83
C GLY A 320 -5.17 -3.71 -5.22
N LYS A 321 -6.15 -2.86 -5.49
CA LYS A 321 -6.81 -2.83 -6.78
C LYS A 321 -6.05 -1.90 -7.73
N LEU A 322 -5.89 -2.32 -8.98
CA LEU A 322 -5.31 -1.49 -10.03
C LEU A 322 -6.25 -0.32 -10.30
N LEU A 323 -5.68 0.87 -10.22
CA LEU A 323 -6.41 2.10 -10.48
C LEU A 323 -6.52 2.36 -11.97
N ARG A 324 -7.62 3.01 -12.33
CA ARG A 324 -7.65 3.82 -13.54
C ARG A 324 -6.46 4.76 -13.53
N ARG A 325 -5.78 4.95 -14.67
CA ARG A 325 -4.53 5.69 -14.75
C ARG A 325 -4.71 7.12 -14.22
N VAL A 326 -4.07 7.43 -13.09
CA VAL A 326 -4.00 8.76 -12.48
C VAL A 326 -2.54 9.20 -12.51
N GLU A 327 -2.28 10.34 -13.15
CA GLU A 327 -0.94 10.86 -13.36
C GLU A 327 -0.77 12.21 -12.73
N VAL A 328 0.44 12.46 -12.24
CA VAL A 328 0.90 13.80 -11.95
C VAL A 328 1.37 14.44 -13.26
N THR A 329 1.00 15.70 -13.47
CA THR A 329 1.40 16.49 -14.65
C THR A 329 2.38 17.60 -14.27
N GLU A 330 2.26 18.14 -13.07
CA GLU A 330 3.09 19.22 -12.58
C GLU A 330 3.17 19.14 -11.05
N VAL A 331 4.30 19.57 -10.51
CA VAL A 331 4.53 19.68 -9.08
C VAL A 331 5.34 20.95 -8.81
N GLY A 332 5.05 21.60 -7.68
CA GLY A 332 5.79 22.77 -7.26
C GLY A 332 5.59 23.09 -5.79
N ARG A 333 6.39 24.02 -5.29
CA ARG A 333 6.31 24.57 -3.94
C ARG A 333 5.75 25.98 -4.01
#